data_AF-A0A2H0BL38-F1
#
_entry.id   AF-A0A2H0BL38-F1
#
_cell.length_a   1.000
_cell.length_b   1.000
_cell.length_c   1.000
_cell.angle_alpha   90.00
_cell.angle_beta   90.00
_cell.angle_gamma   90.00
#
_symmetry.space_group_name_H-M   'P 1'
#
loop_
_entity.id
_entity.type
_entity.pdbx_description
1 polymer ?
#
loop_
_entity_poly.entity_id
_entity_poly.type
_entity_poly.pdbx_seq_one_letter_code
_entity_poly.pdbx_strand_id
1 'polypeptide(L)'
;MNDLGYNTKIDFMKIIKLILISFLFLTATTVFAHQPRLIYNSVAPNNIITINQPEISQAFYGELKGQSEVFSFHLDTPLKFYWNLLTPNLLGAREDFIIQLEGESKTGELIADSLNSQGKFWTKYYEPYSGDNYLKGPEATTNLPAGNYTIVVTNNGNLGKYVLVVGQIETPSLKNIWQTIKILPSLKRDFFEQSVWRAYNNRVGQYLAVAILILIFSLGFLLRLLGRKLWWLILMLLIISGLGFLVRWFLGPTDYWQCQDGQWLRRGNSTSPAPGTECLTPLGLERLSSEKLPTVDQIDNQFKSNPVAPAVSALVQQYLFNNLNTLIPAEDLARAKDFQLTDVVFIDNSLAIVGYQSGTDVWRAEFRFTIDEPEIIRGLSFKVIGKN
;
A
#
# COMPACT_ATOMS: atom_id res chain seq x y z
N MET A 1 -22.17 66.84 18.57
CA MET A 1 -22.43 65.45 18.13
C MET A 1 -21.39 65.15 17.06
N ASN A 2 -20.27 64.55 17.45
CA ASN A 2 -19.14 64.32 16.54
C ASN A 2 -19.33 62.97 15.86
N ASP A 3 -19.37 63.02 14.53
CA ASP A 3 -19.41 61.90 13.62
C ASP A 3 -18.03 61.24 13.59
N LEU A 4 -17.87 60.12 14.31
CA LEU A 4 -16.68 59.28 14.22
C LEU A 4 -16.79 58.44 12.95
N GLY A 5 -16.45 59.05 11.81
CA GLY A 5 -16.29 58.40 10.51
C GLY A 5 -15.21 57.33 10.57
N TYR A 6 -15.58 56.13 11.02
CA TYR A 6 -14.71 54.97 11.06
C TYR A 6 -14.40 54.54 9.62
N ASN A 7 -13.13 54.64 9.22
CA ASN A 7 -12.69 54.45 7.84
C ASN A 7 -12.61 52.95 7.50
N THR A 8 -13.78 52.33 7.29
CA THR A 8 -14.00 50.88 7.14
C THR A 8 -13.17 50.20 6.05
N LYS A 9 -12.70 50.93 5.04
CA LYS A 9 -11.83 50.39 3.98
C LYS A 9 -10.41 50.08 4.45
N ILE A 10 -9.86 50.84 5.39
CA ILE A 10 -8.46 50.68 5.84
C ILE A 10 -8.31 49.43 6.73
N ASP A 11 -9.32 49.10 7.53
CA ASP A 11 -9.29 47.90 8.39
C ASP A 11 -9.51 46.61 7.61
N PHE A 12 -10.34 46.64 6.56
CA PHE A 12 -10.56 45.49 5.68
C PHE A 12 -9.27 45.00 5.01
N MET A 13 -8.46 45.92 4.49
CA MET A 13 -7.20 45.61 3.81
C MET A 13 -6.13 45.08 4.78
N LYS A 14 -6.11 45.56 6.03
CA LYS A 14 -5.22 45.05 7.07
C LYS A 14 -5.56 43.63 7.49
N ILE A 15 -6.85 43.31 7.60
CA ILE A 15 -7.31 41.96 7.94
C ILE A 15 -6.99 40.97 6.82
N ILE A 16 -7.20 41.33 5.55
CA ILE A 16 -6.81 40.49 4.40
C ILE A 16 -5.30 40.21 4.41
N LYS A 17 -4.48 41.24 4.65
CA LYS A 17 -3.02 41.08 4.77
C LYS A 17 -2.65 40.15 5.93
N LEU A 18 -3.30 40.28 7.09
CA LEU A 18 -3.04 39.43 8.25
C LEU A 18 -3.42 37.96 8.00
N ILE A 19 -4.53 37.71 7.29
CA ILE A 19 -4.96 36.35 6.89
C ILE A 19 -3.98 35.76 5.87
N LEU A 20 -3.56 36.52 4.86
CA LEU A 20 -2.55 36.09 3.88
C LEU A 20 -1.20 35.79 4.55
N ILE A 21 -0.78 36.63 5.49
CA ILE A 21 0.45 36.43 6.27
C ILE A 21 0.34 35.17 7.14
N SER A 22 -0.78 35.00 7.85
CA SER A 22 -1.04 33.79 8.66
C SER A 22 -1.07 32.51 7.80
N PHE A 23 -1.70 32.56 6.63
CA PHE A 23 -1.68 31.48 5.63
C PHE A 23 -0.25 31.13 5.21
N LEU A 24 0.57 32.13 4.93
CA LEU A 24 1.98 31.97 4.54
C LEU A 24 2.82 31.31 5.65
N PHE A 25 2.53 31.63 6.92
CA PHE A 25 3.20 31.02 8.08
C PHE A 25 2.72 29.59 8.38
N LEU A 26 1.46 29.26 8.08
CA LEU A 26 0.90 27.91 8.28
C LEU A 26 1.33 26.91 7.19
N THR A 27 1.63 27.36 5.97
CA THR A 27 2.16 26.48 4.90
C THR A 27 3.68 26.30 4.96
N ALA A 28 4.36 26.90 5.94
CA ALA A 28 5.82 26.82 6.07
C ALA A 28 6.32 25.47 6.64
N THR A 29 5.44 24.52 6.97
CA THR A 29 5.89 23.15 7.26
C THR A 29 6.28 22.48 5.94
N THR A 30 7.58 22.46 5.67
CA THR A 30 8.15 21.76 4.53
C THR A 30 7.81 20.27 4.64
N VAL A 31 6.94 19.78 3.75
CA VAL A 31 6.71 18.34 3.58
C VAL A 31 7.95 17.79 2.90
N PHE A 32 8.87 17.36 3.73
CA PHE A 32 10.07 16.63 3.36
C PHE A 32 9.66 15.20 3.03
N ALA A 33 9.64 14.90 1.74
CA ALA A 33 9.38 13.56 1.24
C ALA A 33 10.25 13.34 -0.01
N HIS A 34 10.75 12.11 -0.16
CA HIS A 34 11.37 11.65 -1.40
C HIS A 34 10.45 11.99 -2.58
N GLN A 35 11.04 12.36 -3.73
CA GLN A 35 10.25 12.52 -4.95
C GLN A 35 9.92 11.12 -5.51
N PRO A 36 8.65 10.67 -5.49
CA PRO A 36 8.31 9.35 -5.98
C PRO A 36 8.36 9.32 -7.52
N ARG A 37 8.95 8.27 -8.07
CA ARG A 37 9.01 7.97 -9.51
C ARG A 37 8.45 6.57 -9.72
N LEU A 38 7.33 6.45 -10.43
CA LEU A 38 6.78 5.16 -10.80
C LEU A 38 7.44 4.69 -12.10
N ILE A 39 8.12 3.55 -12.04
CA ILE A 39 8.79 2.94 -13.21
C ILE A 39 8.27 1.53 -13.49
N TYR A 40 7.56 0.88 -12.55
CA TYR A 40 6.96 -0.47 -12.73
C TYR A 40 5.91 -0.59 -13.86
N ASN A 41 5.41 0.54 -14.38
CA ASN A 41 4.44 0.62 -15.48
C ASN A 41 5.01 1.29 -16.74
N SER A 42 6.31 1.57 -16.80
CA SER A 42 6.95 2.32 -17.89
C SER A 42 8.07 1.50 -18.52
N VAL A 43 8.05 1.37 -19.84
CA VAL A 43 9.19 0.83 -20.59
C VAL A 43 10.09 2.00 -20.93
N ALA A 44 11.25 2.10 -20.29
CA ALA A 44 12.23 3.13 -20.61
C ALA A 44 12.85 2.87 -22.01
N PRO A 45 13.26 3.90 -22.75
CA PRO A 45 14.04 3.72 -23.97
C PRO A 45 15.29 2.89 -23.68
N ASN A 46 15.50 1.81 -24.42
CA ASN A 46 16.60 0.86 -24.23
C ASN A 46 16.67 0.21 -22.84
N ASN A 47 15.59 0.25 -22.05
CA ASN A 47 15.53 -0.23 -20.65
C ASN A 47 16.54 0.46 -19.72
N ILE A 48 16.86 1.74 -19.98
CA ILE A 48 17.73 2.55 -19.10
C ILE A 48 16.95 3.73 -18.54
N ILE A 49 16.92 3.85 -17.21
CA ILE A 49 16.23 4.91 -16.48
C ILE A 49 17.23 5.99 -16.08
N THR A 50 17.06 7.21 -16.58
CA THR A 50 17.94 8.33 -16.20
C THR A 50 17.54 8.93 -14.85
N ILE A 51 18.48 8.95 -13.90
CA ILE A 51 18.36 9.69 -12.64
C ILE A 51 18.85 11.11 -12.88
N ASN A 52 17.91 12.06 -12.94
CA ASN A 52 18.23 13.48 -13.03
C ASN A 52 18.47 14.04 -11.63
N GLN A 53 19.51 14.86 -11.46
CA GLN A 53 19.87 15.49 -10.18
C GLN A 53 20.04 14.46 -9.04
N PRO A 54 21.06 13.58 -9.13
CA PRO A 54 21.27 12.46 -8.20
C PRO A 54 21.50 12.88 -6.74
N GLU A 55 21.80 14.15 -6.49
CA GLU A 55 21.86 14.74 -5.15
C GLU A 55 20.48 14.91 -4.50
N ILE A 56 19.44 15.07 -5.32
CA ILE A 56 18.06 15.25 -4.88
C ILE A 56 17.45 13.91 -4.49
N SER A 57 16.84 13.91 -3.31
CA SER A 57 16.17 12.75 -2.70
C SER A 57 15.02 12.24 -3.56
N GLN A 58 15.19 11.06 -4.16
CA GLN A 58 14.27 10.42 -5.10
C GLN A 58 14.03 8.96 -4.72
N ALA A 59 12.81 8.47 -4.93
CA ALA A 59 12.44 7.07 -4.70
C ALA A 59 11.83 6.50 -5.98
N PHE A 60 12.53 5.54 -6.61
CA PHE A 60 12.12 4.87 -7.83
C PHE A 60 11.43 3.54 -7.49
N TYR A 61 10.13 3.48 -7.72
CA TYR A 61 9.30 2.30 -7.48
C TYR A 61 9.28 1.43 -8.74
N GLY A 62 9.94 0.29 -8.68
CA GLY A 62 10.11 -0.63 -9.81
C GLY A 62 9.66 -2.05 -9.52
N GLU A 63 9.55 -2.84 -10.59
CA GLU A 63 9.18 -4.25 -10.51
C GLU A 63 9.97 -5.02 -11.56
N LEU A 64 10.83 -5.93 -11.12
CA LEU A 64 11.56 -6.80 -12.03
C LEU A 64 10.62 -7.88 -12.60
N LYS A 65 10.64 -8.08 -13.92
CA LYS A 65 9.77 -9.00 -14.68
C LYS A 65 10.57 -9.93 -15.59
N GLY A 66 11.66 -10.49 -15.08
CA GLY A 66 12.60 -11.38 -15.78
C GLY A 66 13.85 -10.68 -16.32
N GLN A 67 13.97 -9.35 -16.16
CA GLN A 67 15.14 -8.56 -16.56
C GLN A 67 15.57 -7.65 -15.40
N SER A 68 16.87 -7.40 -15.29
CA SER A 68 17.42 -6.41 -14.36
C SER A 68 17.03 -5.00 -14.80
N GLU A 69 16.87 -4.09 -13.85
CA GLU A 69 16.64 -2.68 -14.17
C GLU A 69 17.96 -1.91 -14.13
N VAL A 70 18.18 -1.06 -15.14
CA VAL A 70 19.40 -0.24 -15.24
C VAL A 70 19.04 1.22 -15.10
N PHE A 71 19.75 1.91 -14.22
CA PHE A 71 19.68 3.35 -14.03
C PHE A 71 20.99 3.99 -14.48
N SER A 72 20.94 5.21 -15.01
CA SER A 72 22.12 5.98 -15.39
C SER A 72 22.06 7.40 -14.85
N PHE A 73 23.22 7.95 -14.50
CA PHE A 73 23.34 9.35 -14.12
C PHE A 73 24.72 9.93 -14.41
N HIS A 74 24.75 11.26 -14.51
CA HIS A 74 25.95 12.04 -14.71
C HIS A 74 26.21 12.91 -13.48
N LEU A 75 27.47 13.05 -13.10
CA LEU A 75 27.94 13.98 -12.08
C LEU A 75 28.86 15.03 -12.70
N ASP A 76 28.46 16.29 -12.63
CA ASP A 76 29.32 17.41 -13.04
C ASP A 76 30.40 17.73 -12.01
N THR A 77 30.10 17.49 -10.74
CA THR A 77 30.96 17.71 -9.59
C THR A 77 30.92 16.49 -8.66
N PRO A 78 31.96 16.27 -7.84
CA PRO A 78 31.96 15.16 -6.88
C PRO A 78 30.75 15.21 -5.94
N LEU A 79 30.15 14.06 -5.67
CA LEU A 79 28.96 13.91 -4.84
C LEU A 79 29.15 12.79 -3.82
N LYS A 80 28.76 13.04 -2.57
CA LYS A 80 28.56 12.00 -1.57
C LYS A 80 27.21 11.32 -1.84
N PHE A 81 27.22 10.31 -2.69
CA PHE A 81 26.03 9.70 -3.26
C PHE A 81 25.40 8.69 -2.29
N TYR A 82 24.19 8.99 -1.83
CA TYR A 82 23.40 8.07 -1.01
C TYR A 82 22.51 7.20 -1.89
N TRP A 83 22.41 5.93 -1.51
CA TRP A 83 21.63 4.93 -2.21
C TRP A 83 21.18 3.84 -1.24
N ASN A 84 19.92 3.43 -1.35
CA ASN A 84 19.29 2.44 -0.49
C ASN A 84 18.28 1.61 -1.28
N LEU A 85 18.09 0.37 -0.85
CA LEU A 85 17.05 -0.50 -1.33
C LEU A 85 15.94 -0.72 -0.30
N LEU A 86 14.69 -0.65 -0.77
CA LEU A 86 13.50 -1.08 -0.03
C LEU A 86 12.69 -2.06 -0.89
N THR A 87 11.80 -2.80 -0.25
CA THR A 87 10.76 -3.61 -0.89
C THR A 87 9.46 -3.40 -0.12
N PRO A 88 8.28 -3.41 -0.76
CA PRO A 88 7.03 -3.26 -0.02
C PRO A 88 6.86 -4.44 0.95
N ASN A 89 6.42 -4.17 2.18
CA ASN A 89 6.19 -5.21 3.17
C ASN A 89 4.87 -5.95 2.88
N LEU A 90 4.93 -6.86 1.90
CA LEU A 90 3.82 -7.68 1.40
C LEU A 90 4.15 -9.16 1.50
N LEU A 91 3.12 -10.01 1.43
CA LEU A 91 3.32 -11.45 1.31
C LEU A 91 4.05 -11.77 0.00
N GLY A 92 5.11 -12.57 0.07
CA GLY A 92 5.92 -12.89 -1.11
C GLY A 92 6.90 -11.80 -1.54
N ALA A 93 7.07 -10.74 -0.73
CA ALA A 93 8.10 -9.73 -0.98
C ALA A 93 9.49 -10.38 -1.01
N ARG A 94 10.30 -9.97 -1.99
CA ARG A 94 11.66 -10.47 -2.20
C ARG A 94 12.67 -9.63 -1.43
N GLU A 95 13.68 -10.29 -0.88
CA GLU A 95 14.74 -9.74 -0.04
C GLU A 95 16.15 -10.09 -0.56
N ASP A 96 16.21 -10.75 -1.72
CA ASP A 96 17.45 -11.22 -2.34
C ASP A 96 17.98 -10.27 -3.41
N PHE A 97 17.50 -9.02 -3.39
CA PHE A 97 17.96 -8.01 -4.33
C PHE A 97 19.40 -7.58 -4.09
N ILE A 98 20.06 -7.27 -5.19
CA ILE A 98 21.42 -6.79 -5.30
C ILE A 98 21.37 -5.49 -6.08
N ILE A 99 22.09 -4.47 -5.60
CA ILE A 99 22.35 -3.25 -6.35
C ILE A 99 23.85 -3.19 -6.65
N GLN A 100 24.19 -2.98 -7.91
CA GLN A 100 25.57 -2.74 -8.37
C GLN A 100 25.68 -1.32 -8.90
N LEU A 101 26.70 -0.59 -8.46
CA LEU A 101 27.06 0.72 -8.97
C LEU A 101 28.37 0.59 -9.72
N GLU A 102 28.39 1.04 -10.96
CA GLU A 102 29.59 1.04 -11.79
C GLU A 102 29.72 2.38 -12.52
N GLY A 103 30.93 2.77 -12.88
CA GLY A 103 31.12 3.98 -13.66
C GLY A 103 32.57 4.38 -13.82
N GLU A 104 32.75 5.49 -14.51
CA GLU A 104 34.06 6.06 -14.79
C GLU A 104 34.03 7.56 -14.47
N SER A 105 35.02 8.00 -13.71
CA SER A 105 35.24 9.43 -13.44
C SER A 105 35.70 10.17 -14.70
N LYS A 106 35.61 11.51 -14.70
CA LYS A 106 36.17 12.36 -15.76
C LYS A 106 37.70 12.20 -15.92
N THR A 107 38.40 11.64 -14.94
CA THR A 107 39.84 11.37 -14.98
C THR A 107 40.19 9.94 -15.37
N GLY A 108 39.21 9.10 -15.69
CA GLY A 108 39.41 7.70 -16.11
C GLY A 108 39.52 6.69 -14.96
N GLU A 109 39.27 7.11 -13.72
CA GLU A 109 39.16 6.19 -12.58
C GLU A 109 37.88 5.38 -12.70
N LEU A 110 38.02 4.05 -12.74
CA LEU A 110 36.90 3.10 -12.71
C LEU A 110 36.42 2.90 -11.28
N ILE A 111 35.11 2.98 -11.09
CA ILE A 111 34.44 2.81 -9.80
C ILE A 111 33.46 1.65 -9.91
N ALA A 112 33.53 0.75 -8.94
CA ALA A 112 32.59 -0.34 -8.77
C ALA A 112 32.28 -0.52 -7.28
N ASP A 113 31.00 -0.56 -6.95
CA ASP A 113 30.51 -0.79 -5.59
C ASP A 113 29.25 -1.67 -5.66
N SER A 114 28.95 -2.41 -4.61
CA SER A 114 27.77 -3.27 -4.61
C SER A 114 27.17 -3.39 -3.22
N LEU A 115 25.84 -3.32 -3.18
CA LEU A 115 25.05 -3.57 -1.99
C LEU A 115 24.24 -4.84 -2.20
N ASN A 116 24.42 -5.81 -1.32
CA ASN A 116 23.66 -7.04 -1.32
C ASN A 116 23.25 -7.37 0.12
N SER A 117 22.33 -8.31 0.28
CA SER A 117 21.78 -8.66 1.58
C SER A 117 22.63 -9.65 2.40
N GLN A 118 23.90 -9.90 2.02
CA GLN A 118 24.91 -10.84 2.60
C GLN A 118 24.68 -11.32 4.07
N GLY A 119 23.60 -12.06 4.33
CA GLY A 119 23.27 -12.65 5.62
C GLY A 119 22.72 -11.73 6.73
N LYS A 120 22.29 -10.47 6.50
CA LYS A 120 21.65 -9.58 7.52
C LYS A 120 20.78 -8.49 6.89
N PHE A 121 19.90 -7.82 7.65
CA PHE A 121 18.52 -8.22 7.93
C PHE A 121 17.66 -7.18 7.23
N TRP A 122 16.77 -7.60 6.32
CA TRP A 122 15.72 -6.70 5.90
C TRP A 122 14.87 -6.37 7.12
N THR A 123 14.80 -5.10 7.48
CA THR A 123 14.12 -4.67 8.71
C THR A 123 12.79 -4.03 8.38
N LYS A 124 11.77 -4.28 9.20
CA LYS A 124 10.48 -3.61 9.03
C LYS A 124 10.68 -2.11 9.24
N TYR A 125 10.31 -1.32 8.24
CA TYR A 125 10.40 0.13 8.26
C TYR A 125 9.02 0.72 7.94
N TYR A 126 8.55 1.62 8.80
CA TYR A 126 7.33 2.39 8.55
C TYR A 126 7.70 3.80 8.12
N GLU A 127 7.29 4.17 6.92
CA GLU A 127 7.43 5.52 6.39
C GLU A 127 6.18 6.32 6.83
N PRO A 128 6.34 7.34 7.68
CA PRO A 128 5.21 7.99 8.33
C PRO A 128 4.50 9.03 7.47
N TYR A 129 5.11 9.54 6.39
CA TYR A 129 4.54 10.58 5.55
C TYR A 129 3.49 10.03 4.60
N SER A 130 3.85 9.01 3.81
CA SER A 130 2.96 8.25 2.95
C SER A 130 2.19 7.16 3.72
N GLY A 131 2.65 6.76 4.90
CA GLY A 131 2.01 5.73 5.72
C GLY A 131 2.20 4.33 5.12
N ASP A 132 3.38 4.07 4.58
CA ASP A 132 3.73 2.80 3.92
C ASP A 132 4.66 1.95 4.78
N ASN A 133 4.53 0.64 4.63
CA ASN A 133 5.39 -0.32 5.29
C ASN A 133 6.33 -0.95 4.27
N TYR A 134 7.60 -0.93 4.60
CA TYR A 134 8.68 -1.48 3.81
C TYR A 134 9.40 -2.54 4.60
N LEU A 135 10.09 -3.41 3.87
CA LEU A 135 11.28 -4.06 4.39
C LEU A 135 12.45 -3.23 3.86
N LYS A 136 13.28 -2.75 4.78
CA LYS A 136 14.45 -1.91 4.51
C LYS A 136 15.66 -2.80 4.35
N GLY A 137 16.21 -2.82 3.14
CA GLY A 137 17.41 -3.55 2.79
C GLY A 137 18.69 -2.72 2.97
N PRO A 138 19.78 -3.10 2.28
CA PRO A 138 21.06 -2.42 2.34
C PRO A 138 20.98 -0.92 1.99
N GLU A 139 21.82 -0.13 2.65
CA GLU A 139 22.03 1.28 2.36
C GLU A 139 23.51 1.62 2.45
N ALA A 140 23.97 2.54 1.61
CA ALA A 140 25.32 3.07 1.69
C ALA A 140 25.39 4.51 1.25
N THR A 141 26.56 5.09 1.47
CA THR A 141 26.91 6.41 0.95
C THR A 141 28.31 6.36 0.40
N THR A 142 28.42 6.52 -0.91
CA THR A 142 29.66 6.34 -1.68
C THR A 142 30.13 7.71 -2.18
N ASN A 143 31.43 8.00 -2.03
CA ASN A 143 31.99 9.25 -2.58
C ASN A 143 32.26 9.03 -4.07
N LEU A 144 31.53 9.72 -4.93
CA LEU A 144 31.67 9.64 -6.38
C LEU A 144 32.32 10.92 -6.91
N PRO A 145 33.45 10.86 -7.63
CA PRO A 145 33.96 11.99 -8.40
C PRO A 145 33.00 12.36 -9.54
N ALA A 146 33.25 13.50 -10.19
CA ALA A 146 32.53 13.85 -11.42
C ALA A 146 32.74 12.76 -12.49
N GLY A 147 31.69 12.30 -13.17
CA GLY A 147 31.75 11.10 -14.02
C GLY A 147 30.40 10.62 -14.53
N ASN A 148 30.41 9.48 -15.21
CA ASN A 148 29.20 8.77 -15.66
C ASN A 148 29.07 7.46 -14.89
N TYR A 149 27.86 7.20 -14.38
CA TYR A 149 27.60 6.07 -13.52
C TYR A 149 26.31 5.36 -13.91
N THR A 150 26.29 4.06 -13.64
CA THR A 150 25.14 3.19 -13.79
C THR A 150 24.86 2.46 -12.49
N ILE A 151 23.57 2.25 -12.22
CA ILE A 151 23.11 1.40 -11.11
C ILE A 151 22.30 0.27 -11.72
N VAL A 152 22.61 -0.98 -11.38
CA VAL A 152 21.85 -2.15 -11.80
C VAL A 152 21.16 -2.76 -10.59
N VAL A 153 19.85 -2.92 -10.66
CA VAL A 153 19.05 -3.65 -9.67
C VAL A 153 18.67 -5.01 -10.22
N THR A 154 19.04 -6.07 -9.50
CA THR A 154 18.84 -7.46 -9.92
C THR A 154 18.57 -8.35 -8.72
N ASN A 155 18.01 -9.54 -8.95
CA ASN A 155 17.95 -10.63 -7.98
C ASN A 155 17.91 -11.97 -8.71
N ASN A 156 17.84 -13.08 -7.98
CA ASN A 156 17.74 -14.39 -8.63
C ASN A 156 16.40 -14.52 -9.36
N GLY A 157 16.47 -14.61 -10.69
CA GLY A 157 15.31 -14.65 -11.58
C GLY A 157 14.81 -13.28 -12.04
N ASN A 158 15.36 -12.17 -11.51
CA ASN A 158 14.93 -10.80 -11.80
C ASN A 158 13.41 -10.63 -11.61
N LEU A 159 12.90 -10.92 -10.43
CA LEU A 159 11.47 -10.85 -10.11
C LEU A 159 11.21 -10.07 -8.83
N GLY A 160 10.12 -9.32 -8.82
CA GLY A 160 9.55 -8.71 -7.63
C GLY A 160 9.66 -7.19 -7.59
N LYS A 161 8.87 -6.60 -6.69
CA LYS A 161 8.80 -5.16 -6.45
C LYS A 161 9.98 -4.69 -5.62
N TYR A 162 10.54 -3.52 -5.95
CA TYR A 162 11.61 -2.88 -5.20
C TYR A 162 11.47 -1.36 -5.26
N VAL A 163 12.16 -0.68 -4.36
CA VAL A 163 12.33 0.77 -4.38
C VAL A 163 13.81 1.10 -4.29
N LEU A 164 14.33 1.75 -5.32
CA LEU A 164 15.67 2.34 -5.29
C LEU A 164 15.54 3.78 -4.80
N VAL A 165 16.10 4.07 -3.63
CA VAL A 165 16.16 5.43 -3.07
C VAL A 165 17.55 5.99 -3.33
N VAL A 166 17.65 7.21 -3.87
CA VAL A 166 18.91 7.90 -4.14
C VAL A 166 18.86 9.35 -3.69
N GLY A 167 20.02 9.93 -3.41
CA GLY A 167 20.16 11.33 -3.01
C GLY A 167 19.70 11.60 -1.58
N GLN A 168 20.04 12.78 -1.06
CA GLN A 168 19.73 13.18 0.33
C GLN A 168 19.10 14.57 0.43
N ILE A 169 19.25 15.40 -0.61
CA ILE A 169 18.76 16.78 -0.58
C ILE A 169 17.27 16.78 -0.88
N GLU A 170 16.48 17.23 0.08
CA GLU A 170 15.04 17.36 -0.10
C GLU A 170 14.70 18.75 -0.62
N THR A 171 14.05 18.80 -1.80
CA THR A 171 13.63 20.06 -2.43
C THR A 171 12.11 20.16 -2.45
N PRO A 172 11.51 20.95 -1.55
CA PRO A 172 10.07 21.19 -1.58
C PRO A 172 9.76 22.08 -2.80
N SER A 173 9.10 21.51 -3.82
CA SER A 173 8.57 22.27 -4.95
C SER A 173 7.08 21.98 -5.11
N LEU A 174 6.29 23.01 -5.47
CA LEU A 174 4.86 22.84 -5.72
C LEU A 174 4.61 21.79 -6.81
N LYS A 175 5.45 21.76 -7.86
CA LYS A 175 5.37 20.75 -8.93
C LYS A 175 5.51 19.33 -8.37
N ASN A 176 6.47 19.10 -7.47
CA ASN A 176 6.69 17.80 -6.85
C ASN A 176 5.54 17.41 -5.92
N ILE A 177 5.00 18.36 -5.13
CA ILE A 177 3.84 18.11 -4.27
C ILE A 177 2.64 17.67 -5.11
N TRP A 178 2.33 18.39 -6.19
CA TRP A 178 1.25 18.03 -7.10
C TRP A 178 1.47 16.67 -7.77
N GLN A 179 2.70 16.36 -8.17
CA GLN A 179 3.05 15.06 -8.73
C GLN A 179 2.85 13.93 -7.72
N THR A 180 3.29 14.11 -6.48
CA THR A 180 3.11 13.13 -5.39
C THR A 180 1.63 12.86 -5.13
N ILE A 181 0.79 13.91 -5.00
CA ILE A 181 -0.66 13.77 -4.81
C ILE A 181 -1.29 12.93 -5.94
N LYS A 182 -0.87 13.15 -7.19
CA LYS A 182 -1.38 12.39 -8.34
C LYS A 182 -0.94 10.92 -8.35
N ILE A 183 0.28 10.64 -7.90
CA ILE A 183 0.90 9.31 -7.94
C ILE A 183 0.41 8.42 -6.79
N LEU A 184 0.17 8.99 -5.60
CA LEU A 184 -0.14 8.23 -4.39
C LEU A 184 -1.27 7.20 -4.55
N PRO A 185 -2.42 7.47 -5.21
CA PRO A 185 -3.47 6.46 -5.40
C PRO A 185 -3.00 5.22 -6.18
N SER A 186 -2.27 5.40 -7.28
CA SER A 186 -1.72 4.29 -8.06
C SER A 186 -0.64 3.55 -7.26
N LEU A 187 0.20 4.29 -6.54
CA LEU A 187 1.21 3.69 -5.68
C LEU A 187 0.56 2.79 -4.60
N LYS A 188 -0.50 3.26 -3.95
CA LYS A 188 -1.21 2.46 -2.94
C LYS A 188 -1.82 1.19 -3.54
N ARG A 189 -2.54 1.32 -4.66
CA ARG A 189 -3.25 0.20 -5.27
C ARG A 189 -2.30 -0.81 -5.93
N ASP A 190 -1.42 -0.33 -6.80
CA ASP A 190 -0.66 -1.17 -7.73
C ASP A 190 0.63 -1.69 -7.09
N PHE A 191 1.30 -0.83 -6.29
CA PHE A 191 2.59 -1.19 -5.67
C PHE A 191 2.40 -1.81 -4.29
N PHE A 192 1.61 -1.18 -3.41
CA PHE A 192 1.40 -1.62 -2.03
C PHE A 192 0.18 -2.52 -1.82
N GLU A 193 -0.64 -2.79 -2.84
CA GLU A 193 -1.84 -3.64 -2.73
C GLU A 193 -2.79 -3.18 -1.61
N GLN A 194 -2.92 -1.85 -1.49
CA GLN A 194 -3.75 -1.17 -0.51
C GLN A 194 -4.87 -0.38 -1.19
N SER A 195 -5.94 -0.12 -0.43
CA SER A 195 -7.01 0.76 -0.88
C SER A 195 -6.50 2.16 -1.25
N VAL A 196 -7.00 2.71 -2.36
CA VAL A 196 -6.71 4.09 -2.80
C VAL A 196 -7.04 5.14 -1.75
N TRP A 197 -7.97 4.86 -0.82
CA TRP A 197 -8.29 5.76 0.28
C TRP A 197 -7.12 5.98 1.24
N ARG A 198 -6.20 5.01 1.36
CA ARG A 198 -4.97 5.16 2.15
C ARG A 198 -3.98 6.15 1.55
N ALA A 199 -4.15 6.56 0.29
CA ALA A 199 -3.31 7.60 -0.32
C ALA A 199 -3.39 8.91 0.48
N TYR A 200 -4.53 9.17 1.12
CA TYR A 200 -4.80 10.38 1.86
C TYR A 200 -5.15 10.14 3.33
N ASN A 201 -5.08 8.89 3.83
CA ASN A 201 -5.22 8.58 5.24
C ASN A 201 -3.84 8.43 5.92
N ASN A 202 -3.00 9.45 5.75
CA ASN A 202 -1.62 9.53 6.23
C ASN A 202 -1.26 11.00 6.55
N ARG A 203 -0.01 11.30 6.92
CA ARG A 203 0.39 12.69 7.23
C ARG A 203 0.25 13.62 6.03
N VAL A 204 0.51 13.16 4.80
CA VAL A 204 0.28 13.96 3.58
C VAL A 204 -1.18 14.40 3.48
N GLY A 205 -2.12 13.47 3.68
CA GLY A 205 -3.54 13.77 3.68
C GLY A 205 -3.97 14.69 4.82
N GLN A 206 -3.37 14.56 6.02
CA GLN A 206 -3.60 15.49 7.13
C GLN A 206 -3.17 16.91 6.78
N TYR A 207 -1.97 17.10 6.21
CA TYR A 207 -1.51 18.41 5.76
C TYR A 207 -2.42 19.00 4.68
N LEU A 208 -2.87 18.17 3.73
CA LEU A 208 -3.81 18.59 2.69
C LEU A 208 -5.16 19.00 3.28
N ALA A 209 -5.69 18.24 4.24
CA ALA A 209 -6.94 18.55 4.91
C ALA A 209 -6.86 19.89 5.67
N VAL A 210 -5.76 20.14 6.40
CA VAL A 210 -5.52 21.42 7.08
C VAL A 210 -5.45 22.57 6.07
N ALA A 211 -4.73 22.41 4.95
CA ALA A 211 -4.64 23.43 3.92
C ALA A 211 -6.02 23.75 3.30
N ILE A 212 -6.83 22.73 3.01
CA ILE A 212 -8.20 22.88 2.49
C ILE A 212 -9.08 23.59 3.51
N LEU A 213 -9.01 23.22 4.80
CA LEU A 213 -9.78 23.86 5.86
C LEU A 213 -9.45 25.35 6.00
N ILE A 214 -8.17 25.72 5.93
CA ILE A 214 -7.76 27.12 5.99
C ILE A 214 -8.27 27.89 4.76
N LEU A 215 -8.21 27.30 3.56
CA LEU A 215 -8.72 27.91 2.35
C LEU A 215 -10.24 28.13 2.42
N ILE A 216 -10.98 27.13 2.88
CA ILE A 216 -12.42 27.19 3.13
C ILE A 216 -12.75 28.30 4.14
N PHE A 217 -12.02 28.37 5.26
CA PHE A 217 -12.22 29.39 6.28
C PHE A 217 -11.94 30.79 5.74
N SER A 218 -10.86 30.95 4.97
CA SER A 218 -10.47 32.22 4.36
C SER A 218 -11.50 32.70 3.32
N LEU A 219 -11.99 31.79 2.47
CA LEU A 219 -13.04 32.08 1.51
C LEU A 219 -14.36 32.42 2.22
N GLY A 220 -14.73 31.65 3.23
CA GLY A 220 -15.89 31.92 4.07
C GLY A 220 -15.79 33.30 4.72
N PHE A 221 -14.64 33.65 5.29
CA PHE A 221 -14.41 34.98 5.86
C PHE A 221 -14.57 36.09 4.82
N LEU A 222 -14.01 35.92 3.61
CA LEU A 222 -14.18 36.88 2.50
C LEU A 222 -15.66 37.04 2.10
N LEU A 223 -16.40 35.93 1.98
CA LEU A 223 -17.83 35.94 1.63
C LEU A 223 -18.69 36.57 2.73
N ARG A 224 -18.32 36.41 4.00
CA ARG A 224 -19.01 37.08 5.13
C ARG A 224 -18.94 38.60 5.00
N LEU A 225 -17.84 39.12 4.47
CA LEU A 225 -17.65 40.55 4.24
C LEU A 225 -18.52 41.06 3.07
N LEU A 226 -18.96 40.17 2.18
CA LEU A 226 -19.83 40.47 1.04
C LEU A 226 -21.34 40.33 1.36
N GLY A 227 -21.73 39.70 2.47
CA GLY A 227 -23.13 39.66 2.94
C GLY A 227 -23.45 38.55 3.94
N ARG A 228 -24.12 38.89 5.07
CA ARG A 228 -24.32 38.00 6.24
C ARG A 228 -25.21 36.76 6.01
N LYS A 229 -26.12 36.76 5.03
CA LYS A 229 -27.16 35.70 4.91
C LYS A 229 -26.69 34.44 4.17
N LEU A 230 -25.85 34.59 3.13
CA LEU A 230 -25.33 33.45 2.36
C LEU A 230 -24.25 32.66 3.15
N TRP A 231 -23.54 33.34 4.06
CA TRP A 231 -22.46 32.77 4.85
C TRP A 231 -22.90 31.68 5.82
N TRP A 232 -24.05 31.85 6.49
CA TRP A 232 -24.56 30.86 7.44
C TRP A 232 -24.92 29.53 6.76
N LEU A 233 -25.44 29.59 5.53
CA LEU A 233 -25.75 28.40 4.73
C LEU A 233 -24.48 27.64 4.32
N ILE A 234 -23.47 28.36 3.83
CA ILE A 234 -22.18 27.76 3.45
C ILE A 234 -21.46 27.17 4.67
N LEU A 235 -21.43 27.89 5.80
CA LEU A 235 -20.83 27.40 7.04
C LEU A 235 -21.50 26.12 7.54
N MET A 236 -22.83 26.05 7.49
CA MET A 236 -23.58 24.88 7.96
C MET A 236 -23.34 23.65 7.07
N LEU A 237 -23.27 23.84 5.74
CA LEU A 237 -22.88 22.78 4.79
C LEU A 237 -21.45 22.29 5.00
N LEU A 238 -20.50 23.20 5.28
CA LEU A 238 -19.12 22.86 5.57
C LEU A 238 -18.97 22.10 6.89
N ILE A 239 -19.74 22.48 7.92
CA ILE A 239 -19.76 21.76 9.19
C ILE A 239 -20.34 20.35 8.99
N ILE A 240 -21.46 20.20 8.28
CA ILE A 240 -22.05 18.88 7.99
C ILE A 240 -21.06 18.00 7.20
N SER A 241 -20.44 18.54 6.15
CA SER A 241 -19.46 17.84 5.33
C SER A 241 -18.21 17.47 6.14
N GLY A 242 -17.69 18.42 6.94
CA GLY A 242 -16.57 18.20 7.84
C GLY A 242 -16.86 17.17 8.93
N LEU A 243 -18.07 17.16 9.49
CA LEU A 243 -18.50 16.17 10.48
C LEU A 243 -18.63 14.79 9.84
N GLY A 244 -19.20 14.68 8.64
CA GLY A 244 -19.26 13.43 7.89
C GLY A 244 -17.87 12.88 7.54
N PHE A 245 -16.94 13.77 7.19
CA PHE A 245 -15.54 13.42 6.97
C PHE A 245 -14.86 12.97 8.26
N LEU A 246 -15.03 13.70 9.37
CA LEU A 246 -14.46 13.33 10.67
C LEU A 246 -15.03 12.01 11.20
N VAL A 247 -16.34 11.78 11.08
CA VAL A 247 -16.99 10.51 11.41
C VAL A 247 -16.40 9.39 10.57
N ARG A 248 -16.24 9.57 9.25
CA ARG A 248 -15.61 8.56 8.39
C ARG A 248 -14.11 8.41 8.59
N TRP A 249 -13.42 9.43 9.09
CA TRP A 249 -11.98 9.40 9.35
C TRP A 249 -11.66 8.72 10.70
N PHE A 250 -12.47 8.98 11.72
CA PHE A 250 -12.35 8.36 13.04
C PHE A 250 -13.07 7.00 13.15
N LEU A 251 -14.12 6.75 12.34
CA LEU A 251 -14.91 5.51 12.36
C LEU A 251 -14.86 4.71 11.05
N GLY A 252 -14.19 5.21 10.01
CA GLY A 252 -13.85 4.37 8.85
C GLY A 252 -12.87 3.28 9.29
N PRO A 253 -12.79 2.14 8.60
CA PRO A 253 -12.14 0.93 9.11
C PRO A 253 -10.68 1.21 9.49
N THR A 254 -10.51 1.49 10.77
CA THR A 254 -9.26 1.73 11.45
C THR A 254 -8.98 0.46 12.25
N ASP A 255 -7.78 -0.04 12.03
CA ASP A 255 -7.07 -0.89 12.97
C ASP A 255 -7.56 -2.34 13.08
N TYR A 256 -6.85 -3.22 12.40
CA TYR A 256 -6.97 -4.66 12.56
C TYR A 256 -5.63 -5.26 12.98
N TRP A 257 -5.71 -6.42 13.63
CA TRP A 257 -4.55 -7.25 13.88
C TRP A 257 -4.23 -8.05 12.62
N GLN A 258 -2.99 -7.95 12.16
CA GLN A 258 -2.52 -8.71 11.01
C GLN A 258 -1.51 -9.74 11.51
N CYS A 259 -1.77 -11.01 11.25
CA CYS A 259 -0.81 -12.06 11.53
C CYS A 259 0.33 -11.96 10.51
N GLN A 260 1.57 -11.79 10.97
CA GLN A 260 2.76 -11.69 10.13
C GLN A 260 3.96 -12.34 10.85
N ASP A 261 4.62 -13.30 10.20
CA ASP A 261 5.79 -14.04 10.70
C ASP A 261 5.57 -14.75 12.05
N GLY A 262 4.35 -15.25 12.27
CA GLY A 262 4.01 -15.94 13.49
C GLY A 262 3.71 -15.01 14.68
N GLN A 263 3.66 -13.70 14.43
CA GLN A 263 3.33 -12.69 15.43
C GLN A 263 2.16 -11.82 14.98
N TRP A 264 1.26 -11.50 15.90
CA TRP A 264 0.22 -10.50 15.65
C TRP A 264 0.85 -9.11 15.62
N LEU A 265 0.89 -8.51 14.45
CA LEU A 265 1.31 -7.13 14.28
C LEU A 265 0.08 -6.22 14.32
N ARG A 266 0.12 -5.27 15.24
CA ARG A 266 -0.87 -4.20 15.33
C ARG A 266 -0.67 -3.27 14.14
N ARG A 267 -1.66 -3.15 13.25
CA ARG A 267 -1.70 -2.11 12.22
C ARG A 267 -2.57 -0.97 12.71
N GLY A 268 -2.01 0.24 12.76
CA GLY A 268 -2.70 1.43 13.28
C GLY A 268 -2.76 1.47 14.81
N ASN A 269 -3.85 1.96 15.39
CA ASN A 269 -3.97 2.23 16.83
C ASN A 269 -5.01 1.35 17.55
N SER A 270 -5.18 0.10 17.13
CA SER A 270 -6.21 -0.85 17.65
C SER A 270 -6.25 -0.92 19.17
N THR A 271 -7.37 -0.58 19.81
CA THR A 271 -7.54 -0.74 21.26
C THR A 271 -7.95 -2.16 21.66
N SER A 272 -8.33 -2.99 20.67
CA SER A 272 -8.66 -4.40 20.88
C SER A 272 -7.38 -5.20 21.22
N PRO A 273 -7.43 -6.14 22.18
CA PRO A 273 -6.30 -7.02 22.46
C PRO A 273 -5.94 -7.85 21.23
N ALA A 274 -4.67 -8.25 21.12
CA ALA A 274 -4.24 -9.17 20.08
C ALA A 274 -5.11 -10.43 20.11
N PRO A 275 -5.46 -11.02 18.95
CA PRO A 275 -6.18 -12.28 18.92
C PRO A 275 -5.44 -13.31 19.77
N GLY A 276 -6.17 -14.02 20.63
CA GLY A 276 -5.60 -15.01 21.55
C GLY A 276 -5.12 -16.29 20.89
N THR A 277 -5.28 -16.41 19.57
CA THR A 277 -4.83 -17.54 18.76
C THR A 277 -3.37 -17.34 18.36
N GLU A 278 -2.59 -18.43 18.27
CA GLU A 278 -1.24 -18.33 17.72
C GLU A 278 -1.32 -17.84 16.27
N CYS A 279 -0.54 -16.81 15.95
CA CYS A 279 -0.36 -16.41 14.57
C CYS A 279 0.47 -17.50 13.88
N LEU A 280 -0.10 -18.19 12.90
CA LEU A 280 0.57 -19.27 12.19
C LEU A 280 1.15 -18.72 10.88
N THR A 281 2.43 -18.98 10.62
CA THR A 281 3.04 -18.68 9.32
C THR A 281 2.50 -19.62 8.24
N PRO A 282 2.56 -19.24 6.95
CA PRO A 282 2.30 -20.15 5.85
C PRO A 282 3.12 -21.45 5.93
N LEU A 283 4.37 -21.37 6.41
CA LEU A 283 5.23 -22.53 6.69
C LEU A 283 4.75 -23.38 7.89
N GLY A 284 4.12 -22.78 8.90
CA GLY A 284 3.46 -23.50 10.00
C GLY A 284 2.21 -24.25 9.54
N LEU A 285 1.45 -23.65 8.61
CA LEU A 285 0.32 -24.28 7.93
C LEU A 285 0.76 -25.41 6.99
N GLU A 286 1.90 -25.26 6.31
CA GLU A 286 2.50 -26.28 5.45
C GLU A 286 3.04 -27.48 6.26
N ARG A 287 3.59 -27.22 7.46
CA ARG A 287 4.00 -28.30 8.39
C ARG A 287 2.79 -29.08 8.90
N LEU A 288 1.69 -28.40 9.25
CA LEU A 288 0.39 -29.00 9.59
C LEU A 288 -0.22 -29.78 8.40
N SER A 289 0.13 -29.44 7.16
CA SER A 289 -0.32 -30.17 5.95
C SER A 289 0.48 -31.44 5.65
N SER A 290 1.67 -31.58 6.26
CA SER A 290 2.58 -32.73 6.05
C SER A 290 2.49 -33.78 7.16
N GLU A 291 1.87 -33.46 8.30
CA GLU A 291 1.42 -34.45 9.27
C GLU A 291 0.10 -35.07 8.82
N LYS A 292 -0.04 -36.37 9.08
CA LYS A 292 -1.20 -37.18 8.72
C LYS A 292 -2.49 -36.44 9.13
N LEU A 293 -3.32 -36.12 8.13
CA LEU A 293 -4.58 -35.38 8.28
C LEU A 293 -5.34 -35.83 9.54
N PRO A 294 -5.70 -34.89 10.45
CA PRO A 294 -6.49 -35.22 11.62
C PRO A 294 -7.79 -35.92 11.23
N THR A 295 -8.23 -36.86 12.05
CA THR A 295 -9.53 -37.50 11.91
C THR A 295 -10.66 -36.47 12.04
N VAL A 296 -11.83 -36.78 11.47
CA VAL A 296 -13.00 -35.88 11.36
C VAL A 296 -13.39 -35.23 12.69
N ASP A 297 -13.24 -35.94 13.81
CA ASP A 297 -13.56 -35.44 15.16
C ASP A 297 -12.53 -34.43 15.70
N GLN A 298 -11.33 -34.39 15.12
CA GLN A 298 -10.25 -33.46 15.50
C GLN A 298 -10.38 -32.11 14.77
N ILE A 299 -10.90 -32.10 13.54
CA ILE A 299 -11.12 -30.88 12.75
C ILE A 299 -12.25 -30.02 13.35
N ASP A 300 -13.32 -30.64 13.84
CA ASP A 300 -14.48 -29.92 14.38
C ASP A 300 -14.19 -29.21 15.73
N ASN A 301 -13.13 -29.64 16.42
CA ASN A 301 -12.67 -29.05 17.67
C ASN A 301 -11.53 -28.02 17.49
N GLN A 302 -10.76 -28.09 16.41
CA GLN A 302 -9.58 -27.25 16.19
C GLN A 302 -9.89 -25.93 15.44
N PHE A 303 -10.94 -25.86 14.62
CA PHE A 303 -11.20 -24.72 13.72
C PHE A 303 -12.30 -23.75 14.16
N LYS A 304 -12.70 -23.76 15.43
CA LYS A 304 -13.77 -22.90 15.97
C LYS A 304 -13.42 -21.41 16.19
N SER A 305 -12.24 -20.90 15.79
CA SER A 305 -11.76 -19.61 16.32
C SER A 305 -11.29 -18.52 15.35
N ASN A 306 -11.50 -18.63 14.02
CA ASN A 306 -11.25 -17.51 13.10
C ASN A 306 -12.49 -17.23 12.23
N PRO A 307 -13.28 -16.19 12.52
CA PRO A 307 -14.45 -15.86 11.70
C PRO A 307 -13.98 -15.27 10.36
N VAL A 308 -14.26 -15.98 9.26
CA VAL A 308 -14.23 -15.39 7.92
C VAL A 308 -15.20 -14.21 7.87
N ALA A 309 -14.81 -13.14 7.17
CA ALA A 309 -15.68 -11.98 7.03
C ALA A 309 -17.06 -12.44 6.48
N PRO A 310 -18.18 -12.08 7.12
CA PRO A 310 -19.51 -12.56 6.73
C PRO A 310 -19.81 -12.37 5.24
N ALA A 311 -19.35 -11.25 4.66
CA ALA A 311 -19.49 -10.96 3.23
C ALA A 311 -18.76 -12.00 2.34
N VAL A 312 -17.54 -12.40 2.70
CA VAL A 312 -16.76 -13.42 1.96
C VAL A 312 -17.48 -14.76 2.03
N SER A 313 -17.97 -15.14 3.21
CA SER A 313 -18.68 -16.41 3.39
C SER A 313 -19.96 -16.48 2.53
N ALA A 314 -20.72 -15.39 2.49
CA ALA A 314 -21.96 -15.31 1.70
C ALA A 314 -21.68 -15.38 0.19
N LEU A 315 -20.68 -14.63 -0.29
CA LEU A 315 -20.30 -14.61 -1.71
C LEU A 315 -19.84 -15.99 -2.19
N VAL A 316 -18.98 -16.66 -1.42
CA VAL A 316 -18.44 -17.97 -1.80
C VAL A 316 -19.50 -19.07 -1.72
N GLN A 317 -20.37 -19.05 -0.70
CA GLN A 317 -21.50 -19.98 -0.62
C GLN A 317 -22.44 -19.82 -1.82
N GLN A 318 -22.78 -18.57 -2.21
CA GLN A 318 -23.61 -18.32 -3.37
C GLN A 318 -22.92 -18.76 -4.68
N TYR A 319 -21.62 -18.51 -4.82
CA TYR A 319 -20.84 -18.97 -5.97
C TYR A 319 -20.85 -20.50 -6.08
N LEU A 320 -20.56 -21.21 -4.98
CA LEU A 320 -20.58 -22.67 -4.94
C LEU A 320 -21.96 -23.22 -5.26
N PHE A 321 -23.02 -22.66 -4.67
CA PHE A 321 -24.39 -23.07 -4.94
C PHE A 321 -24.75 -22.99 -6.43
N ASN A 322 -24.31 -21.94 -7.12
CA ASN A 322 -24.60 -21.73 -8.54
C ASN A 322 -23.70 -22.52 -9.49
N ASN A 323 -22.48 -22.89 -9.05
CA ASN A 323 -21.44 -23.43 -9.93
C ASN A 323 -20.95 -24.83 -9.53
N LEU A 324 -21.54 -25.48 -8.52
CA LEU A 324 -21.03 -26.76 -8.00
C LEU A 324 -20.84 -27.82 -9.10
N ASN A 325 -21.84 -27.98 -9.97
CA ASN A 325 -21.79 -28.97 -11.05
C ASN A 325 -20.73 -28.66 -12.13
N THR A 326 -20.26 -27.42 -12.24
CA THR A 326 -19.20 -27.04 -13.20
C THR A 326 -17.81 -27.13 -12.60
N LEU A 327 -17.71 -27.10 -11.26
CA LEU A 327 -16.45 -27.20 -10.52
C LEU A 327 -16.02 -28.65 -10.28
N ILE A 328 -16.97 -29.59 -10.21
CA ILE A 328 -16.68 -31.01 -9.99
C ILE A 328 -15.96 -31.60 -11.21
N PRO A 329 -14.85 -32.35 -11.03
CA PRO A 329 -14.15 -33.03 -12.12
C PRO A 329 -15.07 -33.92 -12.97
N ALA A 330 -14.85 -33.95 -14.29
CA ALA A 330 -15.70 -34.70 -15.23
C ALA A 330 -15.80 -36.21 -14.90
N GLU A 331 -14.74 -36.78 -14.36
CA GLU A 331 -14.67 -38.17 -13.89
C GLU A 331 -15.61 -38.48 -12.71
N ASP A 332 -15.93 -37.48 -11.89
CA ASP A 332 -16.90 -37.61 -10.80
C ASP A 332 -18.33 -37.35 -11.29
N LEU A 333 -18.52 -36.40 -12.23
CA LEU A 333 -19.81 -36.12 -12.89
C LEU A 333 -20.34 -37.32 -13.68
N ALA A 334 -19.47 -38.19 -14.20
CA ALA A 334 -19.88 -39.41 -14.89
C ALA A 334 -20.57 -40.43 -13.96
N ARG A 335 -20.33 -40.33 -12.65
CA ARG A 335 -20.77 -41.31 -11.65
C ARG A 335 -22.05 -40.89 -10.91
N ALA A 336 -22.35 -39.60 -10.86
CA ALA A 336 -23.52 -39.09 -10.17
C ALA A 336 -24.08 -37.83 -10.85
N LYS A 337 -25.38 -37.60 -10.71
CA LYS A 337 -26.08 -36.42 -11.25
C LYS A 337 -26.73 -35.65 -10.11
N ASP A 338 -26.91 -34.34 -10.28
CA ASP A 338 -27.62 -33.48 -9.34
C ASP A 338 -26.94 -33.33 -7.97
N PHE A 339 -25.69 -32.85 -7.98
CA PHE A 339 -24.97 -32.57 -6.74
C PHE A 339 -25.60 -31.40 -5.97
N GLN A 340 -25.74 -31.58 -4.66
CA GLN A 340 -26.25 -30.58 -3.72
C GLN A 340 -25.18 -30.23 -2.71
N LEU A 341 -24.96 -28.92 -2.53
CA LEU A 341 -24.08 -28.39 -1.50
C LEU A 341 -24.66 -28.71 -0.11
N THR A 342 -23.89 -29.36 0.77
CA THR A 342 -24.33 -29.70 2.13
C THR A 342 -23.75 -28.74 3.16
N ASP A 343 -22.46 -28.45 3.06
CA ASP A 343 -21.75 -27.60 4.01
C ASP A 343 -20.55 -26.92 3.37
N VAL A 344 -20.20 -25.75 3.91
CA VAL A 344 -18.99 -25.02 3.53
C VAL A 344 -18.29 -24.60 4.80
N VAL A 345 -17.15 -25.20 5.07
CA VAL A 345 -16.29 -24.87 6.20
C VAL A 345 -15.11 -24.08 5.68
N PHE A 346 -15.08 -22.79 5.99
CA PHE A 346 -13.97 -21.94 5.59
C PHE A 346 -12.76 -22.19 6.47
N ILE A 347 -11.61 -22.43 5.83
CA ILE A 347 -10.33 -22.51 6.51
C ILE A 347 -9.73 -21.11 6.61
N ASP A 348 -9.81 -20.33 5.52
CA ASP A 348 -9.42 -18.93 5.45
C ASP A 348 -10.16 -18.16 4.32
N ASN A 349 -9.70 -16.95 3.97
CA ASN A 349 -10.31 -16.10 2.93
C ASN A 349 -10.02 -16.54 1.48
N SER A 350 -9.33 -17.65 1.28
CA SER A 350 -8.93 -18.21 -0.02
C SER A 350 -9.17 -19.71 -0.14
N LEU A 351 -9.57 -20.38 0.95
CA LEU A 351 -9.73 -21.81 1.03
C LEU A 351 -10.98 -22.21 1.84
N ALA A 352 -11.80 -23.08 1.24
CA ALA A 352 -12.93 -23.71 1.90
C ALA A 352 -12.93 -25.24 1.68
N ILE A 353 -13.39 -25.96 2.69
CA ILE A 353 -13.79 -27.36 2.56
C ILE A 353 -15.27 -27.38 2.23
N VAL A 354 -15.59 -28.02 1.11
CA VAL A 354 -16.93 -28.06 0.54
C VAL A 354 -17.46 -29.48 0.66
N GLY A 355 -18.50 -29.66 1.46
CA GLY A 355 -19.29 -30.88 1.48
C GLY A 355 -20.40 -30.82 0.43
N TYR A 356 -20.58 -31.91 -0.29
CA TYR A 356 -21.65 -32.04 -1.27
C TYR A 356 -22.09 -33.49 -1.43
N GLN A 357 -23.32 -33.69 -1.88
CA GLN A 357 -23.94 -35.02 -1.99
C GLN A 357 -24.72 -35.18 -3.30
N SER A 358 -24.97 -36.43 -3.68
CA SER A 358 -25.79 -36.85 -4.82
C SER A 358 -26.30 -38.24 -4.49
N GLY A 359 -27.61 -38.37 -4.30
CA GLY A 359 -28.22 -39.58 -3.76
C GLY A 359 -27.73 -39.87 -2.33
N THR A 360 -27.18 -41.07 -2.12
CA THR A 360 -26.64 -41.52 -0.82
C THR A 360 -25.16 -41.25 -0.63
N ASP A 361 -24.47 -40.84 -1.69
CA ASP A 361 -23.03 -40.64 -1.67
C ASP A 361 -22.72 -39.21 -1.17
N VAL A 362 -21.70 -39.09 -0.32
CA VAL A 362 -21.25 -37.82 0.25
C VAL A 362 -19.79 -37.62 -0.08
N TRP A 363 -19.46 -36.44 -0.60
CA TRP A 363 -18.13 -36.04 -1.00
C TRP A 363 -17.66 -34.83 -0.22
N ARG A 364 -16.34 -34.70 -0.14
CA ARG A 364 -15.68 -33.48 0.30
C ARG A 364 -14.62 -33.06 -0.71
N ALA A 365 -14.55 -31.76 -0.95
CA ALA A 365 -13.53 -31.16 -1.79
C ALA A 365 -12.86 -29.96 -1.11
N GLU A 366 -11.61 -29.76 -1.48
CA GLU A 366 -10.87 -28.52 -1.25
C GLU A 366 -11.20 -27.54 -2.38
N PHE A 367 -11.75 -26.38 -2.03
CA PHE A 367 -12.04 -25.29 -2.97
C PHE A 367 -11.13 -24.09 -2.68
N ARG A 368 -10.23 -23.79 -3.62
CA ARG A 368 -9.37 -22.60 -3.57
C ARG A 368 -9.96 -21.52 -4.47
N PHE A 369 -9.97 -20.29 -3.99
CA PHE A 369 -10.57 -19.16 -4.70
C PHE A 369 -9.84 -17.85 -4.47
N THR A 370 -10.04 -16.91 -5.39
CA THR A 370 -9.73 -15.48 -5.20
C THR A 370 -10.99 -14.65 -5.33
N ILE A 371 -10.97 -13.44 -4.76
CA ILE A 371 -12.04 -12.45 -4.87
C ILE A 371 -11.44 -11.24 -5.56
N ASP A 372 -11.80 -11.03 -6.82
CA ASP A 372 -11.37 -9.86 -7.59
C ASP A 372 -12.39 -8.73 -7.42
N GLU A 373 -11.98 -7.47 -7.59
CA GLU A 373 -12.94 -6.35 -7.64
C GLU A 373 -13.75 -6.38 -8.96
N PRO A 374 -15.08 -6.14 -8.93
CA PRO A 374 -15.94 -5.88 -7.77
C PRO A 374 -16.67 -7.15 -7.28
N GLU A 375 -16.02 -7.93 -6.41
CA GLU A 375 -16.58 -9.13 -5.76
C GLU A 375 -16.81 -10.33 -6.70
N ILE A 376 -15.95 -10.49 -7.70
CA ILE A 376 -15.99 -11.66 -8.60
C ILE A 376 -15.18 -12.80 -7.99
N ILE A 377 -15.86 -13.88 -7.60
CA ILE A 377 -15.21 -15.12 -7.18
C ILE A 377 -14.61 -15.82 -8.41
N ARG A 378 -13.31 -16.11 -8.37
CA ARG A 378 -12.64 -17.00 -9.32
C ARG A 378 -12.21 -18.27 -8.60
N GLY A 379 -12.79 -19.41 -9.00
CA GLY A 379 -12.32 -20.72 -8.57
C GLY A 379 -10.93 -21.00 -9.16
N LEU A 380 -9.94 -21.21 -8.30
CA LEU A 380 -8.58 -21.57 -8.69
C LEU A 380 -8.44 -23.09 -8.84
N SER A 381 -9.02 -23.84 -7.90
CA SER A 381 -9.04 -25.31 -7.95
C SER A 381 -10.21 -25.87 -7.14
N PHE A 382 -10.68 -27.04 -7.57
CA PHE A 382 -11.66 -27.85 -6.84
C PHE A 382 -11.16 -29.30 -6.84
N LYS A 383 -10.64 -29.75 -5.69
CA LYS A 383 -9.99 -31.06 -5.56
C LYS A 383 -10.75 -31.94 -4.59
N VAL A 384 -11.25 -33.08 -5.05
CA VAL A 384 -11.91 -34.06 -4.18
C VAL A 384 -10.89 -34.67 -3.22
N ILE A 385 -11.18 -34.60 -1.92
CA ILE A 385 -10.30 -35.07 -0.85
C ILE A 385 -10.85 -36.28 -0.09
N GLY A 386 -12.15 -36.58 -0.26
CA GLY A 386 -12.77 -37.74 0.37
C GLY A 386 -14.13 -38.06 -0.22
N LYS A 387 -14.46 -39.35 -0.20
CA LYS A 387 -15.78 -39.89 -0.49
C LYS A 387 -16.13 -40.85 0.64
N ASN A 388 -17.36 -40.74 1.16
CA ASN A 388 -17.95 -41.74 2.04
C ASN A 388 -18.85 -42.67 1.24
#